data_AF-A0A1H6F8A6-F1
#
_entry.id   AF-A0A1H6F8A6-F1
#
_cell.length_a   1.000
_cell.length_b   1.000
_cell.length_c   1.000
_cell.angle_alpha   90.00
_cell.angle_beta   90.00
_cell.angle_gamma   90.00
#
_symmetry.space_group_name_H-M   'P 1'
#
loop_
_entity.id
_entity.type
_entity.pdbx_description
1 polymer ?
#
loop_
_entity_poly.entity_id
_entity_poly.type
_entity_poly.pdbx_seq_one_letter_code
_entity_poly.pdbx_strand_id
1 'polypeptide(L)'
;MSSDQNLPALEILKIYALRFKIEAAFYVLKHVVGAFCYRFWSKLLVSPTDKTSISLSWTKDNPMAVNLLKKLEVIERFVNLAIIAQGILSYFALVKTRLVWKIHHRSSWLRTYSSNLPSEETVQRACQANILWGASSMLLVWIKNQYKLKSEQKKSIKVPKNATLEHFLLS
;
A
#
# COMPACT_ATOMS: atom_id res chain seq x y z
N MET A 1 26.82 -10.08 -19.73
CA MET A 1 28.27 -10.28 -19.53
C MET A 1 28.44 -11.69 -18.99
N SER A 2 28.78 -12.63 -19.86
CA SER A 2 29.06 -14.03 -19.50
C SER A 2 30.56 -14.27 -19.70
N SER A 3 31.20 -14.96 -18.75
CA SER A 3 32.59 -15.39 -18.89
C SER A 3 32.75 -16.70 -19.67
N ASP A 4 31.63 -17.40 -19.91
CA ASP A 4 31.62 -18.61 -20.72
C ASP A 4 31.66 -18.26 -22.21
N GLN A 5 32.66 -18.81 -22.91
CA GLN A 5 32.93 -18.59 -24.33
C GLN A 5 32.16 -19.55 -25.24
N ASN A 6 31.59 -20.62 -24.69
CA ASN A 6 30.82 -21.61 -25.46
C ASN A 6 29.34 -21.23 -25.63
N LEU A 7 28.88 -20.20 -24.91
CA LEU A 7 27.50 -19.77 -24.90
C LEU A 7 27.14 -18.95 -26.16
N PRO A 8 26.05 -19.27 -26.87
CA PRO A 8 25.67 -18.54 -28.08
C PRO A 8 25.25 -17.09 -27.75
N ALA A 9 25.62 -16.15 -28.62
CA ALA A 9 25.40 -14.71 -28.43
C ALA A 9 23.93 -14.34 -28.15
N LEU A 10 22.98 -15.02 -28.82
CA LEU A 10 21.55 -14.80 -28.61
C LEU A 10 21.09 -15.19 -27.20
N GLU A 11 21.67 -16.23 -26.62
CA GLU A 11 21.33 -16.68 -25.27
C GLU A 11 21.88 -15.73 -24.21
N ILE A 12 23.10 -15.23 -24.41
CA ILE A 12 23.69 -14.17 -23.56
C ILE A 12 22.77 -12.95 -23.51
N LEU A 13 22.23 -12.53 -24.66
CA LEU A 13 21.33 -11.39 -24.74
C LEU A 13 19.97 -11.67 -24.05
N LYS A 14 19.43 -12.88 -24.18
CA LYS A 14 18.21 -13.30 -23.46
C LYS A 14 18.42 -13.28 -21.95
N ILE A 15 19.52 -13.83 -21.45
CA ILE A 15 19.86 -13.83 -20.01
C ILE A 15 20.00 -12.38 -19.51
N TYR A 16 20.65 -11.52 -20.29
CA TYR A 16 20.78 -10.10 -19.93
C TYR A 16 19.41 -9.39 -19.86
N ALA A 17 18.52 -9.67 -20.82
CA ALA A 17 17.16 -9.13 -20.79
C ALA A 17 16.35 -9.65 -19.58
N LEU A 18 16.54 -10.92 -19.18
CA LEU A 18 15.92 -11.48 -17.97
C LEU A 18 16.42 -10.80 -16.70
N ARG A 19 17.73 -10.51 -16.62
CA ARG A 19 18.30 -9.73 -15.52
C ARG A 19 17.63 -8.36 -15.41
N PHE A 20 17.48 -7.66 -16.53
CA PHE A 20 16.82 -6.35 -16.55
C PHE A 20 15.37 -6.42 -16.04
N LYS A 21 14.63 -7.49 -16.37
CA LYS A 21 13.28 -7.71 -15.82
C LYS A 21 13.28 -7.83 -14.30
N ILE A 22 14.26 -8.51 -13.73
CA ILE A 22 14.42 -8.62 -12.27
C ILE A 22 14.68 -7.23 -11.66
N GLU A 23 15.57 -6.44 -12.26
CA GLU A 23 15.87 -5.06 -11.81
C GLU A 23 14.62 -4.16 -11.86
N ALA A 24 13.85 -4.22 -12.95
CA ALA A 24 12.59 -3.50 -13.08
C ALA A 24 11.55 -3.95 -12.05
N ALA A 25 11.46 -5.26 -11.79
CA ALA A 25 10.59 -5.79 -10.75
C ALA A 25 11.00 -5.30 -9.35
N PHE A 26 12.30 -5.28 -9.04
CA PHE A 26 12.80 -4.74 -7.77
C PHE A 26 12.55 -3.24 -7.63
N TYR A 27 12.64 -2.49 -8.73
CA TYR A 27 12.30 -1.07 -8.74
C TYR A 27 10.84 -0.84 -8.30
N VAL A 28 9.90 -1.59 -8.89
CA VAL A 28 8.48 -1.55 -8.51
C VAL A 28 8.29 -1.97 -7.04
N LEU A 29 8.93 -3.05 -6.62
CA LEU A 29 8.83 -3.56 -5.25
C LEU A 29 9.27 -2.51 -4.21
N LYS A 30 10.36 -1.79 -4.51
CA LYS A 30 10.92 -0.75 -3.64
C LYS A 30 10.12 0.55 -3.67
N HIS A 31 9.83 1.07 -4.86
CA HIS A 31 9.32 2.44 -5.03
C HIS A 31 7.79 2.53 -5.12
N VAL A 32 7.13 1.48 -5.62
CA VAL A 32 5.67 1.46 -5.83
C VAL A 32 5.00 0.77 -4.65
N VAL A 33 5.45 -0.43 -4.30
CA VAL A 33 4.85 -1.21 -3.20
C VAL A 33 5.42 -0.81 -1.84
N GLY A 34 6.71 -0.46 -1.77
CA GLY A 34 7.35 -0.06 -0.51
C GLY A 34 7.75 -1.24 0.37
N ALA A 35 8.15 -2.37 -0.22
CA ALA A 35 8.51 -3.60 0.51
C ALA A 35 9.67 -3.43 1.51
N PHE A 36 10.46 -2.36 1.37
CA PHE A 36 11.60 -2.04 2.24
C PHE A 36 11.38 -0.79 3.09
N CYS A 37 10.16 -0.23 3.08
CA CYS A 37 9.86 1.00 3.83
C CYS A 37 9.67 0.76 5.34
N TYR A 38 9.48 -0.48 5.77
CA TYR A 38 9.32 -0.79 7.18
C TYR A 38 10.67 -0.70 7.92
N ARG A 39 10.74 0.17 8.93
CA ARG A 39 11.94 0.40 9.75
C ARG A 39 12.06 -0.70 10.81
N PHE A 40 12.74 -1.80 10.47
CA PHE A 40 13.01 -2.93 11.38
C PHE A 40 14.13 -2.67 12.42
N TRP A 41 14.38 -1.41 12.80
CA TRP A 41 15.49 -1.08 13.71
C TRP A 41 15.41 -1.94 14.97
N SER A 42 16.45 -2.74 15.20
CA SER A 42 16.62 -3.48 16.42
C SER A 42 17.86 -2.94 17.11
N LYS A 43 17.76 -2.62 18.40
CA LYS A 43 18.92 -2.29 19.25
C LYS A 43 19.95 -3.43 19.30
N LEU A 44 19.58 -4.61 18.81
CA LEU A 44 20.39 -5.82 18.79
C LEU A 44 21.32 -5.89 17.56
N LEU A 45 21.04 -5.10 16.52
CA LEU A 45 21.93 -4.93 15.38
C LEU A 45 22.95 -3.86 15.77
N VAL A 46 24.09 -4.31 16.28
CA VAL A 46 25.26 -3.45 16.52
C VAL A 46 25.59 -2.70 15.22
N SER A 47 26.04 -1.46 15.37
CA SER A 47 26.51 -0.63 14.25
C SER A 47 27.49 -1.42 13.37
N PRO A 48 27.35 -1.41 12.03
CA PRO A 48 28.29 -2.08 11.10
C PRO A 48 29.76 -1.65 11.26
N THR A 49 30.00 -0.60 12.06
CA THR A 49 31.30 0.03 12.28
C THR A 49 32.11 -0.68 13.36
N ASP A 50 31.48 -1.42 14.28
CA ASP A 50 32.16 -2.14 15.36
C ASP A 50 32.57 -3.54 14.91
N LYS A 51 33.79 -3.63 14.36
CA LYS A 51 34.42 -4.90 13.95
C LYS A 51 34.73 -5.84 15.12
N THR A 52 34.58 -5.40 16.36
CA THR A 52 35.06 -6.06 17.58
C THR A 52 33.99 -6.72 18.44
N SER A 53 32.69 -6.60 18.12
CA SER A 53 31.63 -7.00 19.06
C SER A 53 30.49 -7.81 18.46
N ILE A 54 30.79 -8.82 17.63
CA ILE A 54 29.77 -9.81 17.25
C ILE A 54 30.34 -11.22 17.34
N SER A 55 30.71 -11.65 18.55
CA SER A 55 30.57 -13.04 18.94
C SER A 55 29.23 -13.19 19.65
N LEU A 56 28.12 -12.88 18.97
CA LEU A 56 26.83 -13.33 19.48
C LEU A 56 26.88 -14.85 19.42
N SER A 57 27.00 -15.53 20.57
CA SER A 57 26.88 -16.97 20.59
C SER A 57 25.46 -17.27 20.09
N TRP A 58 25.35 -17.80 18.87
CA TRP A 58 24.09 -18.22 18.24
C TRP A 58 23.55 -19.49 18.91
N THR A 59 23.65 -19.57 20.23
CA THR A 59 23.09 -20.62 21.04
C THR A 59 21.58 -20.38 21.12
N LYS A 60 20.79 -21.43 20.93
CA LYS A 60 19.32 -21.37 20.98
C LYS A 60 18.78 -20.81 22.31
N ASP A 61 19.60 -20.80 23.35
CA ASP A 61 19.26 -20.33 24.68
C ASP A 61 19.42 -18.82 24.87
N ASN A 62 20.03 -18.11 23.91
CA ASN A 62 20.20 -16.67 24.01
C ASN A 62 18.89 -15.94 23.62
N PRO A 63 18.21 -15.25 24.56
CA PRO A 63 16.95 -14.55 24.29
C PRO A 63 17.11 -13.45 23.21
N MET A 64 18.33 -12.91 23.05
CA MET A 64 18.66 -11.95 22.00
C MET A 64 18.61 -12.55 20.60
N ALA A 65 19.17 -13.76 20.43
CA ALA A 65 19.17 -14.47 19.16
C ALA A 65 17.75 -14.87 18.74
N VAL A 66 16.94 -15.34 19.69
CA VAL A 66 15.52 -15.67 19.47
C VAL A 66 14.73 -14.46 18.99
N ASN A 67 14.94 -13.29 19.61
CA ASN A 67 14.25 -12.06 19.21
C ASN A 67 14.70 -11.54 17.84
N LEU A 68 15.98 -11.74 17.47
CA LEU A 68 16.49 -11.40 16.16
C LEU A 68 15.88 -12.29 15.07
N LEU A 69 15.81 -13.61 15.30
CA LEU A 69 15.18 -14.56 14.39
C LEU A 69 13.69 -14.24 14.16
N LYS A 70 12.95 -13.92 15.23
CA LYS A 70 11.54 -13.47 15.12
C LYS A 70 11.41 -12.22 14.27
N LYS A 71 12.33 -11.27 14.40
CA LYS A 71 12.33 -10.06 13.54
C LYS A 71 12.62 -10.40 12.09
N LEU A 72 13.59 -11.28 11.83
CA LEU A 72 13.92 -11.73 10.48
C LEU A 72 12.72 -12.44 9.82
N GLU A 73 12.03 -13.30 10.55
CA GLU A 73 10.81 -13.98 10.09
C GLU A 73 9.71 -12.98 9.71
N VAL A 74 9.53 -11.91 10.50
CA VAL A 74 8.57 -10.84 10.16
C VAL A 74 9.01 -10.06 8.91
N ILE A 75 10.31 -9.80 8.73
CA ILE A 75 10.86 -9.15 7.53
C ILE A 75 10.58 -10.00 6.29
N GLU A 76 10.91 -11.29 6.34
CA GLU A 76 10.69 -12.23 5.24
C GLU A 76 9.22 -12.30 4.85
N ARG A 77 8.32 -12.41 5.85
CA ARG A 77 6.87 -12.41 5.61
C ARG A 77 6.37 -11.11 4.99
N PHE A 78 6.87 -9.96 5.45
CA PHE A 78 6.50 -8.66 4.91
C PHE A 78 6.92 -8.51 3.44
N VAL A 79 8.16 -8.90 3.12
CA VAL A 79 8.67 -8.86 1.74
C VAL A 79 7.91 -9.84 0.84
N ASN A 80 7.61 -11.05 1.32
CA ASN A 80 6.83 -12.03 0.56
C ASN A 80 5.42 -11.52 0.24
N LEU A 81 4.75 -10.88 1.20
CA LEU A 81 3.45 -10.23 0.98
C LEU A 81 3.54 -9.11 -0.06
N ALA A 82 4.61 -8.31 -0.01
CA ALA A 82 4.83 -7.25 -0.99
C ALA A 82 5.06 -7.80 -2.41
N ILE A 83 5.79 -8.91 -2.55
CA ILE A 83 5.98 -9.60 -3.84
C ILE A 83 4.64 -10.13 -4.38
N ILE A 84 3.80 -10.72 -3.52
CA ILE A 84 2.45 -11.18 -3.91
C ILE A 84 1.61 -9.99 -4.37
N ALA A 85 1.64 -8.87 -3.64
CA ALA A 85 0.92 -7.65 -4.00
C ALA A 85 1.38 -7.10 -5.36
N GLN A 86 2.70 -7.08 -5.61
CA GLN A 86 3.24 -6.72 -6.92
C GLN A 86 2.72 -7.63 -8.03
N GLY A 87 2.70 -8.96 -7.81
CA GLY A 87 2.17 -9.93 -8.77
C GLY A 87 0.70 -9.67 -9.10
N ILE A 88 -0.11 -9.29 -8.11
CA ILE A 88 -1.53 -8.93 -8.31
C ILE A 88 -1.66 -7.65 -9.15
N LEU A 89 -0.80 -6.65 -8.93
CA LEU A 89 -0.79 -5.43 -9.74
C LEU A 89 -0.44 -5.74 -11.20
N SER A 90 0.59 -6.55 -11.44
CA SER A 90 0.96 -6.98 -12.80
C SER A 90 -0.16 -7.81 -13.45
N TYR A 91 -0.84 -8.67 -12.69
CA TYR A 91 -2.01 -9.41 -13.17
C TYR A 91 -3.15 -8.49 -13.62
N PHE A 92 -3.47 -7.45 -12.84
CA PHE A 92 -4.49 -6.48 -13.24
C PHE A 92 -4.08 -5.64 -14.45
N ALA A 93 -2.80 -5.32 -14.60
CA ALA A 93 -2.29 -4.63 -15.78
C ALA A 93 -2.59 -5.42 -17.07
N LEU A 94 -2.45 -6.74 -17.01
CA LEU A 94 -2.65 -7.65 -18.14
C LEU A 94 -4.13 -7.98 -18.39
N VAL A 95 -4.90 -8.31 -17.34
CA VAL A 95 -6.27 -8.83 -17.50
C VAL A 95 -7.30 -7.71 -17.59
N LYS A 96 -7.12 -6.61 -16.85
CA LYS A 96 -8.14 -5.56 -16.67
C LYS A 96 -7.67 -4.19 -17.18
N THR A 97 -6.79 -4.18 -18.19
CA THR A 97 -6.18 -2.97 -18.78
C THR A 97 -7.20 -1.85 -19.08
N ARG A 98 -8.32 -2.16 -19.75
CA ARG A 98 -9.33 -1.16 -20.13
C ARG A 98 -9.99 -0.50 -18.92
N LEU A 99 -10.26 -1.28 -17.86
CA LEU A 99 -10.86 -0.76 -16.63
C LEU A 99 -9.88 0.12 -15.88
N VAL A 100 -8.62 -0.31 -15.78
CA VAL A 100 -7.54 0.48 -15.16
C VAL A 100 -7.41 1.82 -15.85
N TRP A 101 -7.35 1.86 -17.19
CA TRP A 101 -7.26 3.12 -17.94
C TRP A 101 -8.48 4.02 -17.75
N LYS A 102 -9.70 3.45 -17.74
CA LYS A 102 -10.92 4.23 -17.50
C LYS A 102 -10.92 4.89 -16.11
N ILE A 103 -10.48 4.17 -15.09
CA ILE A 103 -10.39 4.71 -13.73
C ILE A 103 -9.26 5.73 -13.64
N HIS A 104 -8.08 5.40 -14.19
CA HIS A 104 -6.93 6.27 -14.17
C HIS A 104 -7.18 7.59 -14.92
N HIS A 105 -7.85 7.58 -16.08
CA HIS A 105 -8.23 8.80 -16.80
C HIS A 105 -9.12 9.72 -15.96
N ARG A 106 -10.03 9.16 -15.16
CA ARG A 106 -10.89 9.97 -14.30
C ARG A 106 -10.16 10.49 -13.06
N SER A 107 -9.17 9.74 -12.57
CA SER A 107 -8.44 10.05 -11.34
C SER A 107 -7.21 10.91 -11.56
N SER A 108 -6.62 10.85 -12.76
CA SER A 108 -5.35 11.45 -13.10
C SER A 108 -5.55 12.47 -14.20
N TRP A 109 -4.76 13.54 -14.16
CA TRP A 109 -4.80 14.62 -15.14
C TRP A 109 -3.92 14.36 -16.38
N LEU A 110 -3.46 13.11 -16.55
CA LEU A 110 -2.63 12.70 -17.67
C LEU A 110 -3.45 12.64 -18.98
N ARG A 111 -3.04 13.44 -19.97
CA ARG A 111 -3.73 13.57 -21.27
C ARG A 111 -3.35 12.49 -22.28
N THR A 112 -2.13 11.95 -22.20
CA THR A 112 -1.57 10.97 -23.15
C THR A 112 -0.90 9.83 -22.40
N TYR A 113 -1.09 8.61 -22.91
CA TYR A 113 -0.50 7.41 -22.34
C TYR A 113 0.82 7.07 -23.04
N SER A 114 1.85 6.72 -22.26
CA SER A 114 3.15 6.30 -22.80
C SER A 114 3.09 4.92 -23.46
N SER A 115 2.15 4.07 -23.06
CA SER A 115 2.06 2.67 -23.49
C SER A 115 0.61 2.17 -23.42
N ASN A 116 0.29 1.17 -24.24
CA ASN A 116 -1.03 0.51 -24.21
C ASN A 116 -1.24 -0.30 -22.92
N LEU A 117 -0.18 -0.94 -22.40
CA LEU A 117 -0.21 -1.62 -21.12
C LEU A 117 0.09 -0.61 -20.00
N PRO A 118 -0.74 -0.55 -18.94
CA PRO A 118 -0.48 0.30 -17.80
C PRO A 118 0.68 -0.28 -16.98
N SER A 119 1.50 0.60 -16.39
CA SER A 119 2.50 0.20 -15.40
C SER A 119 1.84 -0.23 -14.09
N GLU A 120 2.53 -1.04 -13.29
CA GLU A 120 2.06 -1.45 -11.96
C GLU A 120 1.71 -0.25 -11.06
N GLU A 121 2.48 0.83 -11.20
CA GLU A 121 2.24 2.11 -10.51
C GLU A 121 0.91 2.76 -10.92
N THR A 122 0.60 2.72 -12.22
CA THR A 122 -0.68 3.21 -12.77
C THR A 122 -1.85 2.40 -12.22
N VAL A 123 -1.69 1.07 -12.16
CA VAL A 123 -2.68 0.15 -11.58
C VAL A 123 -2.90 0.45 -10.10
N GLN A 124 -1.81 0.61 -9.33
CA GLN A 124 -1.88 0.94 -7.91
C GLN A 124 -2.65 2.25 -7.67
N ARG A 125 -2.33 3.30 -8.43
CA ARG A 125 -3.06 4.59 -8.34
C ARG A 125 -4.53 4.45 -8.70
N ALA A 126 -4.85 3.71 -9.76
CA ALA A 126 -6.23 3.46 -10.14
C ALA A 126 -7.00 2.72 -9.04
N CYS A 127 -6.39 1.71 -8.40
CA CYS A 127 -6.98 1.02 -7.26
C CYS A 127 -7.18 1.96 -6.06
N GLN A 128 -6.18 2.74 -5.69
CA GLN A 128 -6.28 3.72 -4.59
C GLN A 128 -7.39 4.73 -4.84
N ALA A 129 -7.48 5.28 -6.05
CA ALA A 129 -8.54 6.22 -6.44
C ALA A 129 -9.93 5.60 -6.34
N ASN A 130 -10.08 4.35 -6.81
CA ASN A 130 -11.34 3.64 -6.74
C ASN A 130 -11.79 3.41 -5.28
N ILE A 131 -10.84 3.05 -4.40
CA ILE A 131 -11.11 2.89 -2.96
C ILE A 131 -11.53 4.24 -2.34
N LEU A 132 -10.82 5.33 -2.64
CA LEU A 132 -11.14 6.65 -2.09
C LEU A 132 -12.52 7.14 -2.52
N TRP A 133 -12.89 6.95 -3.80
CA TRP A 133 -14.23 7.33 -4.28
C TRP A 133 -15.33 6.44 -3.71
N GLY A 134 -15.09 5.14 -3.58
CA GLY A 134 -16.03 4.22 -2.92
C GLY A 134 -16.23 4.56 -1.44
N ALA A 135 -15.16 4.92 -0.73
CA ALA A 135 -15.23 5.36 0.65
C ALA A 135 -15.98 6.70 0.79
N SER A 136 -15.74 7.64 -0.13
CA SER A 136 -16.44 8.92 -0.16
C SER A 136 -17.95 8.76 -0.36
N SER A 137 -18.39 7.92 -1.28
CA SER A 137 -19.82 7.66 -1.49
C SER A 137 -20.46 7.03 -0.25
N MET A 138 -19.78 6.10 0.41
CA MET A 138 -20.24 5.48 1.65
C MET A 138 -20.31 6.49 2.81
N LEU A 139 -19.31 7.35 2.95
CA LEU A 139 -19.30 8.43 3.94
C LEU A 139 -20.45 9.41 3.72
N LEU A 140 -20.70 9.82 2.47
CA LEU A 140 -21.81 10.70 2.12
C LEU A 140 -23.17 10.08 2.48
N VAL A 141 -23.34 8.78 2.23
CA VAL A 141 -24.55 8.03 2.63
C VAL A 141 -24.69 8.01 4.15
N TRP A 142 -23.62 7.73 4.88
CA TRP A 142 -23.63 7.74 6.34
C TRP A 142 -23.98 9.13 6.91
N ILE A 143 -23.33 10.19 6.41
CA ILE A 143 -23.59 11.58 6.81
C ILE A 143 -25.07 11.93 6.57
N LYS A 144 -25.61 11.62 5.39
CA LYS A 144 -27.01 11.88 5.05
C LYS A 144 -27.97 11.18 6.02
N ASN A 145 -27.66 9.94 6.40
CA ASN A 145 -28.45 9.21 7.40
C ASN A 145 -28.37 9.85 8.78
N GLN A 146 -27.19 10.32 9.21
CA GLN A 146 -27.03 11.05 10.49
C GLN A 146 -27.85 12.34 10.53
N TYR A 147 -27.83 13.13 9.45
CA TYR A 147 -28.66 14.34 9.36
C TYR A 147 -30.16 14.02 9.40
N LYS A 148 -30.59 12.95 8.73
CA LYS A 148 -31.99 12.51 8.75
C LYS A 148 -32.43 12.15 10.18
N LEU A 149 -31.64 11.34 10.88
CA LEU A 149 -31.90 10.96 12.28
C LEU A 149 -32.01 12.18 13.20
N LYS A 150 -31.06 13.13 13.08
CA LYS A 150 -31.08 14.37 13.87
C LYS A 150 -32.28 15.26 13.55
N SER A 151 -32.73 15.27 12.29
CA SER A 151 -33.93 15.99 11.87
C SER A 151 -35.22 15.38 12.43
N GLU A 152 -35.27 14.05 12.53
CA GLU A 152 -36.40 13.31 13.11
C GLU A 152 -36.47 13.51 14.64
N GLN A 153 -35.32 13.48 15.32
CA GLN A 153 -35.21 13.84 16.74
C GLN A 153 -35.64 15.30 17.01
N LYS A 154 -35.25 16.26 16.15
CA LYS A 154 -35.68 17.67 16.29
C LYS A 154 -37.19 17.83 16.06
N LYS A 155 -37.82 17.00 15.22
CA LYS A 155 -39.28 16.98 15.02
C LYS A 155 -40.04 16.34 16.19
N SER A 156 -39.44 15.39 16.92
CA SER A 156 -40.04 14.81 18.13
C SER A 156 -39.92 15.75 19.33
N ILE A 157 -38.87 16.56 19.41
CA ILE A 157 -38.73 17.65 20.38
C ILE A 157 -39.57 18.85 19.91
N LYS A 158 -40.90 18.73 19.98
CA LYS A 158 -41.79 19.90 19.83
C LYS A 158 -41.84 20.61 21.18
N VAL A 159 -41.18 21.77 21.29
CA VAL A 159 -41.35 22.66 22.44
C VAL A 159 -42.83 23.09 22.47
N PRO A 160 -43.57 22.90 23.57
CA PRO A 160 -44.94 23.37 23.66
C PRO A 160 -44.96 24.88 23.47
N LYS A 161 -45.92 25.39 22.68
CA LYS A 161 -46.03 26.82 22.30
C LYS A 161 -46.13 27.78 23.50
N ASN A 162 -46.38 27.22 24.69
CA ASN A 162 -46.70 27.89 25.93
C ASN A 162 -45.45 28.18 26.79
N ALA A 163 -44.27 27.70 26.38
CA ALA A 163 -43.02 27.80 27.15
C ALA A 163 -42.05 28.86 26.58
N THR A 164 -42.57 29.89 25.91
CA THR A 164 -41.79 31.11 25.64
C THR A 164 -41.76 31.97 26.90
N LEU A 165 -40.62 32.60 27.18
CA LEU A 165 -40.30 33.36 28.40
C LEU A 165 -41.28 34.49 28.75
N GLU A 166 -42.18 34.85 27.83
CA GLU A 166 -43.20 35.88 28.04
C GLU A 166 -44.20 35.54 29.16
N HIS A 167 -44.46 34.25 29.41
CA HIS A 167 -45.35 33.86 30.52
C HIS A 167 -44.70 33.99 31.91
N PHE A 168 -43.37 34.01 32.01
CA PHE A 168 -42.66 34.13 33.29
C PHE A 168 -42.48 35.58 33.77
N LEU A 169 -42.55 36.56 32.86
CA LEU A 169 -42.41 37.98 33.20
C LEU A 169 -43.75 38.66 33.56
N LEU A 170 -44.88 37.96 33.39
CA LEU A 170 -46.24 38.45 33.64
C LEU A 170 -46.93 37.80 34.85
N SER A 171 -46.19 37.14 35.74
CA SER A 171 -46.68 36.61 37.03
C SER A 171 -46.07 37.37 38.19
#